data_AF-A0A7E5VTX1-F1
#
_entry.id   AF-A0A7E5VTX1-F1
#
_cell.length_a   1.000
_cell.length_b   1.000
_cell.length_c   1.000
_cell.angle_alpha   90.00
_cell.angle_beta   90.00
_cell.angle_gamma   90.00
#
_symmetry.space_group_name_H-M   'P 1'
#
loop_
_entity.id
_entity.type
_entity.pdbx_description
1 polymer ?
#
loop_
_entity_poly.entity_id
_entity_poly.type
_entity_poly.pdbx_seq_one_letter_code
_entity_poly.pdbx_strand_id
1 'polypeptide(L)'
;MGGSQSTRKVTVDNENAIQVSQEALDRIQAQLSAKQAENPKAQPIPQYIAPPVYEQQKPQHEYAAEEAYWARRIESLKRAHEKINSGMHMEYQKTIKEANDLFNTVKDDKVASKVAPCQEEKAKVLQCYSTNPNKSLLCSVLVNEFNDCVCKSRVAAVTASS
;
A
#
# COMPACT_ATOMS: atom_id res chain seq x y z
N MET A 1 10.31 38.53 -41.54
CA MET A 1 11.56 38.35 -40.77
C MET A 1 11.12 37.96 -39.35
N GLY A 2 11.01 36.72 -38.88
CA GLY A 2 11.64 35.45 -39.22
C GLY A 2 12.49 34.96 -38.03
N GLY A 3 12.00 33.95 -37.27
CA GLY A 3 12.74 33.16 -36.26
C GLY A 3 12.86 33.78 -34.86
N SER A 4 12.76 33.08 -33.73
CA SER A 4 12.76 31.65 -33.43
C SER A 4 12.07 31.41 -32.09
N GLN A 5 10.94 30.70 -32.08
CA GLN A 5 10.37 30.13 -30.85
C GLN A 5 11.13 28.81 -30.57
N SER A 6 12.12 28.86 -29.68
CA SER A 6 12.85 27.66 -29.24
C SER A 6 11.96 26.85 -28.29
N THR A 7 11.22 25.88 -28.82
CA THR A 7 10.52 24.89 -27.99
C THR A 7 11.56 23.91 -27.44
N ARG A 8 12.12 24.22 -26.27
CA ARG A 8 12.97 23.26 -25.54
C ARG A 8 12.12 22.04 -25.20
N LYS A 9 12.51 20.86 -25.71
CA LYS A 9 11.91 19.58 -25.30
C LYS A 9 12.29 19.35 -23.83
N VAL A 10 11.32 19.53 -22.94
CA VAL A 10 11.46 19.14 -21.53
C VAL A 10 11.25 17.63 -21.47
N THR A 11 12.33 16.87 -21.30
CA THR A 11 12.26 15.47 -20.91
C THR A 11 12.14 15.43 -19.40
N VAL A 12 10.99 14.99 -18.90
CA VAL A 12 10.78 14.72 -17.48
C VAL A 12 11.25 13.29 -17.24
N ASP A 13 12.43 13.12 -16.66
CA ASP A 13 12.85 11.84 -16.08
C ASP A 13 12.05 11.62 -14.80
N ASN A 14 11.06 10.73 -14.85
CA ASN A 14 10.23 10.37 -13.71
C ASN A 14 10.76 9.06 -13.11
N GLU A 15 11.60 9.18 -12.07
CA GLU A 15 12.25 8.05 -11.40
C GLU A 15 11.28 7.18 -10.58
N ASN A 16 10.02 7.63 -10.43
CA ASN A 16 8.89 6.85 -9.90
C ASN A 16 7.88 6.53 -11.03
N ALA A 17 8.34 5.86 -12.08
CA ALA A 17 7.47 5.43 -13.17
C ALA A 17 6.36 4.53 -12.64
N ILE A 18 5.11 4.99 -12.74
CA ILE A 18 3.92 4.17 -12.51
C ILE A 18 4.03 2.98 -13.46
N GLN A 19 4.26 1.78 -12.93
CA GLN A 19 4.28 0.56 -13.72
C GLN A 19 2.85 0.29 -14.17
N VAL A 20 2.54 0.70 -15.40
CA VAL A 20 1.24 0.46 -16.02
C VAL A 20 1.21 -0.99 -16.48
N SER A 21 0.18 -1.76 -16.09
CA SER A 21 0.05 -3.15 -16.55
C SER A 21 -0.11 -3.22 -18.07
N GLN A 22 0.38 -4.29 -18.68
CA GLN A 22 0.34 -4.47 -20.14
C GLN A 22 -1.10 -4.37 -20.68
N GLU A 23 -2.08 -4.83 -19.91
CA GLU A 23 -3.51 -4.76 -20.23
C GLU A 23 -4.03 -3.31 -20.31
N ALA A 24 -3.48 -2.38 -19.52
CA ALA A 24 -3.84 -0.98 -19.58
C ALA A 24 -3.23 -0.30 -20.82
N LEU A 25 -2.02 -0.70 -21.24
CA LEU A 25 -1.43 -0.24 -22.49
C LEU A 25 -2.24 -0.73 -23.71
N ASP A 26 -2.67 -2.00 -23.71
CA ASP A 26 -3.47 -2.57 -24.79
C ASP A 26 -4.83 -1.85 -24.93
N ARG A 27 -5.47 -1.49 -23.81
CA ARG A 27 -6.72 -0.70 -23.82
C ARG A 27 -6.52 0.69 -24.42
N ILE A 28 -5.42 1.36 -24.08
CA ILE A 28 -5.09 2.69 -24.63
C ILE A 28 -4.82 2.59 -26.12
N GLN A 29 -4.03 1.60 -26.54
CA GLN A 29 -3.71 1.36 -27.95
C GLN A 29 -4.97 1.03 -28.76
N ALA A 30 -5.88 0.23 -28.21
CA ALA A 30 -7.16 -0.09 -28.85
C ALA A 30 -8.05 1.15 -29.02
N GLN A 31 -8.08 2.06 -28.04
CA GLN A 31 -8.83 3.32 -28.14
C GLN A 31 -8.25 4.27 -29.20
N LEU A 32 -6.91 4.35 -29.27
CA LEU A 32 -6.23 5.17 -30.28
C LEU A 32 -6.45 4.61 -31.70
N SER A 33 -6.42 3.29 -31.85
CA SER A 33 -6.66 2.60 -33.12
C SER A 33 -8.13 2.71 -33.56
N ALA A 34 -9.07 2.60 -32.62
CA ALA A 34 -10.49 2.82 -32.87
C ALA A 34 -10.77 4.25 -33.35
N LYS A 35 -10.08 5.26 -32.77
CA LYS A 35 -10.15 6.65 -33.23
C LYS A 35 -9.51 6.90 -34.59
N GLN A 36 -8.58 6.05 -35.04
CA GLN A 36 -7.97 6.15 -36.37
C GLN A 36 -8.77 5.41 -37.45
N ALA A 37 -9.59 4.42 -37.09
CA ALA A 37 -10.43 3.67 -38.02
C ALA A 37 -11.75 4.38 -38.39
N GLU A 38 -12.19 5.39 -37.61
CA GLU A 38 -13.17 6.37 -38.05
C GLU A 38 -12.50 7.38 -38.99
N ASN A 39 -12.37 6.99 -40.26
CA ASN A 39 -12.03 7.90 -41.35
C ASN A 39 -13.06 9.05 -41.34
N PRO A 40 -12.64 10.32 -41.12
CA PRO A 40 -13.58 11.42 -41.12
C PRO A 40 -14.13 11.55 -42.54
N LYS A 41 -15.46 11.39 -42.71
CA LYS A 41 -16.14 12.13 -43.77
C LYS A 41 -15.58 13.55 -43.70
N ALA A 42 -15.02 14.06 -44.79
CA ALA A 42 -14.49 15.42 -44.87
C ALA A 42 -15.59 16.39 -44.43
N GLN A 43 -15.61 16.69 -43.14
CA GLN A 43 -16.40 17.76 -42.58
C GLN A 43 -15.68 19.04 -43.03
N PRO A 44 -16.41 20.04 -43.54
CA PRO A 44 -15.79 21.33 -43.83
C PRO A 44 -15.07 21.78 -42.57
N ILE A 45 -13.80 22.12 -42.72
CA ILE A 45 -12.94 22.69 -41.68
C ILE A 45 -13.81 23.73 -40.96
N PRO A 46 -14.08 23.61 -39.65
CA PRO A 46 -14.76 24.67 -38.93
C PRO A 46 -13.92 25.92 -39.12
N GLN A 47 -14.42 26.89 -39.88
CA GLN A 47 -13.83 28.21 -39.87
C GLN A 47 -13.84 28.63 -38.41
N TYR A 48 -12.65 28.85 -37.85
CA TYR A 48 -12.53 29.43 -36.52
C TYR A 48 -13.09 30.84 -36.62
N ILE A 49 -14.40 30.97 -36.40
CA ILE A 49 -15.04 32.25 -36.17
C ILE A 49 -14.44 32.68 -34.83
N ALA A 50 -13.55 33.68 -34.87
CA ALA A 50 -13.05 34.28 -33.65
C ALA A 50 -14.26 34.60 -32.76
N PRO A 51 -14.22 34.24 -31.46
CA PRO A 51 -15.33 34.54 -30.57
C PRO A 51 -15.67 36.03 -30.72
N PRO A 52 -16.96 36.41 -30.77
CA PRO A 52 -17.33 37.80 -30.86
C PRO A 52 -16.69 38.55 -29.69
N VAL A 53 -16.28 39.80 -29.92
CA VAL A 53 -15.47 40.64 -29.03
C VAL A 53 -16.14 40.96 -27.67
N TYR A 54 -17.24 40.29 -27.31
CA TYR A 54 -17.93 40.45 -26.03
C TYR A 54 -17.07 40.07 -24.81
N GLU A 55 -15.99 39.31 -24.97
CA GLU A 55 -15.07 39.01 -23.85
C GLU A 55 -14.18 40.19 -23.44
N GLN A 56 -14.02 41.21 -24.30
CA GLN A 56 -13.12 42.34 -24.01
C GLN A 56 -13.72 43.42 -23.11
N GLN A 57 -14.98 43.29 -22.69
CA GLN A 57 -15.67 44.28 -21.86
C GLN A 57 -16.15 43.75 -20.51
N LYS A 58 -15.63 42.62 -20.02
CA LYS A 58 -15.70 42.35 -18.59
C LYS A 58 -14.84 43.38 -17.87
N PRO A 59 -15.42 44.19 -16.96
CA PRO A 59 -14.64 45.15 -16.17
C PRO A 59 -13.47 44.44 -15.45
N GLN A 60 -12.29 45.04 -15.37
CA GLN A 60 -11.12 44.45 -14.69
C GLN A 60 -11.42 43.99 -13.24
N HIS A 61 -12.40 44.60 -12.57
CA HIS A 61 -12.84 44.19 -11.23
C HIS A 61 -13.52 42.81 -11.21
N GLU A 62 -14.19 42.39 -12.29
CA GLU A 62 -14.81 41.06 -12.39
C GLU A 62 -13.75 39.97 -12.53
N TYR A 63 -12.70 40.22 -13.32
CA TYR A 63 -11.54 39.33 -13.42
C TYR A 63 -10.83 39.17 -12.07
N ALA A 64 -10.60 40.28 -11.35
CA ALA A 64 -9.98 40.22 -10.02
C ALA A 64 -10.83 39.46 -8.99
N ALA A 65 -12.17 39.59 -9.06
CA ALA A 65 -13.07 38.84 -8.20
C ALA A 65 -13.07 37.33 -8.52
N GLU A 66 -13.01 36.97 -9.80
CA GLU A 66 -12.93 35.59 -10.26
C GLU A 66 -11.59 34.93 -9.88
N GLU A 67 -10.47 35.63 -10.05
CA GLU A 67 -9.15 35.17 -9.60
C GLU A 67 -9.11 34.97 -8.08
N ALA A 68 -9.68 35.90 -7.30
CA ALA A 68 -9.76 35.77 -5.85
C ALA A 68 -10.62 34.57 -5.42
N TYR A 69 -11.71 34.30 -6.14
CA TYR A 69 -12.56 33.12 -5.90
C TYR A 69 -11.77 31.83 -6.14
N TRP A 70 -11.11 31.71 -7.29
CA TRP A 70 -10.35 30.51 -7.63
C TRP A 70 -9.14 30.31 -6.71
N ALA A 71 -8.44 31.38 -6.33
CA ALA A 71 -7.35 31.32 -5.35
C ALA A 71 -7.84 30.77 -4.00
N ARG A 72 -8.96 31.28 -3.48
CA ARG A 72 -9.57 30.78 -2.24
C ARG A 72 -10.01 29.32 -2.36
N ARG A 73 -10.57 28.94 -3.51
CA ARG A 73 -11.02 27.57 -3.76
C ARG A 73 -9.85 26.58 -3.79
N ILE A 74 -8.78 26.93 -4.50
CA ILE A 74 -7.55 26.14 -4.59
C ILE A 74 -6.92 26.00 -3.20
N GLU A 75 -6.84 27.10 -2.44
CA GLU A 75 -6.30 27.08 -1.09
C GLU A 75 -7.13 26.20 -0.15
N SER A 76 -8.47 26.27 -0.22
CA SER A 76 -9.36 25.38 0.53
C SER A 76 -9.14 23.91 0.18
N LEU A 77 -8.96 23.58 -1.10
CA LEU A 77 -8.67 22.22 -1.55
C LEU A 77 -7.31 21.73 -1.06
N LYS A 78 -6.28 22.57 -1.11
CA LYS A 78 -4.94 22.25 -0.60
C LYS A 78 -4.99 21.92 0.88
N ARG A 79 -5.64 22.76 1.70
CA ARG A 79 -5.80 22.51 3.14
C ARG A 79 -6.57 21.22 3.43
N ALA A 80 -7.62 20.94 2.67
CA ALA A 80 -8.38 19.71 2.82
C ALA A 80 -7.51 18.47 2.51
N HIS A 81 -6.72 18.53 1.43
CA HIS A 81 -5.80 17.46 1.06
C HIS A 81 -4.68 17.27 2.10
N GLU A 82 -4.09 18.36 2.58
CA GLU A 82 -3.07 18.33 3.63
C GLU A 82 -3.61 17.73 4.94
N LYS A 83 -4.85 18.05 5.31
CA LYS A 83 -5.51 17.46 6.48
C LYS A 83 -5.69 15.94 6.32
N ILE A 84 -6.11 15.48 5.14
CA ILE A 84 -6.27 14.04 4.88
C ILE A 84 -4.90 13.34 4.92
N ASN A 85 -3.91 13.91 4.25
CA ASN A 85 -2.57 13.33 4.15
C ASN A 85 -1.87 13.26 5.52
N SER A 86 -2.01 14.30 6.35
CA SER A 86 -1.48 14.31 7.72
C SER A 86 -2.17 13.27 8.60
N GLY A 87 -3.50 13.13 8.52
CA GLY A 87 -4.25 12.07 9.21
C GLY A 87 -3.78 10.67 8.83
N MET A 88 -3.64 10.40 7.52
CA MET A 88 -3.14 9.13 7.01
C MET A 88 -1.72 8.83 7.51
N HIS A 89 -0.82 9.82 7.48
CA HIS A 89 0.55 9.64 7.93
C HIS A 89 0.63 9.33 9.44
N MET A 90 -0.21 9.99 10.24
CA MET A 90 -0.28 9.73 11.68
C MET A 90 -0.75 8.30 11.98
N GLU A 91 -1.84 7.84 11.35
CA GLU A 91 -2.33 6.46 11.55
C GLU A 91 -1.32 5.43 11.04
N TYR A 92 -0.66 5.68 9.91
CA TYR A 92 0.43 4.82 9.43
C TYR A 92 1.57 4.72 10.45
N GLN A 93 2.08 5.85 10.94
CA GLN A 93 3.15 5.83 11.94
C GLN A 93 2.72 5.15 13.24
N LYS A 94 1.47 5.38 13.68
CA LYS A 94 0.90 4.76 14.87
C LYS A 94 0.83 3.23 14.71
N THR A 95 0.25 2.74 13.62
CA THR A 95 0.15 1.30 13.37
C THR A 95 1.51 0.61 13.28
N ILE A 96 2.51 1.26 12.66
CA ILE A 96 3.88 0.72 12.62
C ILE A 96 4.50 0.66 14.02
N LYS A 97 4.30 1.69 14.85
CA LYS A 97 4.79 1.70 16.24
C LYS A 97 4.13 0.60 17.06
N GLU A 98 2.80 0.50 17.03
CA GLU A 98 2.03 -0.53 17.75
C GLU A 98 2.45 -1.94 17.32
N ALA A 99 2.63 -2.17 16.02
CA ALA A 99 3.12 -3.45 15.52
C ALA A 99 4.53 -3.76 16.05
N ASN A 100 5.45 -2.79 15.98
CA ASN A 100 6.81 -2.97 16.48
C ASN A 100 6.85 -3.23 17.99
N ASP A 101 6.02 -2.53 18.77
CA ASP A 101 5.90 -2.73 20.21
C ASP A 101 5.41 -4.15 20.53
N LEU A 102 4.40 -4.66 19.82
CA LEU A 102 3.97 -6.06 19.93
C LEU A 102 5.07 -7.06 19.54
N PHE A 103 5.88 -6.75 18.53
CA PHE A 103 7.02 -7.61 18.18
C PHE A 103 8.10 -7.60 19.26
N ASN A 104 8.36 -6.45 19.88
CA ASN A 104 9.36 -6.32 20.93
C ASN A 104 8.89 -6.99 22.23
N THR A 105 7.63 -6.84 22.63
CA THR A 105 7.08 -7.57 23.80
C THR A 105 7.18 -9.08 23.61
N VAL A 106 6.86 -9.61 22.43
CA VAL A 106 7.01 -11.05 22.13
C VAL A 106 8.49 -11.49 22.15
N LYS A 107 9.43 -10.62 21.77
CA LYS A 107 10.87 -10.92 21.90
C LYS A 107 11.32 -10.91 23.34
N ASP A 108 10.91 -9.91 24.11
CA ASP A 108 11.31 -9.74 25.51
C ASP A 108 10.67 -10.82 26.40
N ASP A 109 9.42 -11.20 26.14
CA ASP A 109 8.74 -12.32 26.80
C ASP A 109 9.43 -13.67 26.51
N LYS A 110 9.98 -13.85 25.30
CA LYS A 110 10.78 -15.03 24.95
C LYS A 110 12.14 -15.06 25.65
N VAL A 111 12.65 -13.92 26.12
CA VAL A 111 13.97 -13.82 26.75
C VAL A 111 13.87 -13.85 28.29
N ALA A 112 12.81 -13.29 28.87
CA ALA A 112 12.67 -13.18 30.32
C ALA A 112 11.90 -14.33 31.00
N SER A 113 11.12 -15.14 30.26
CA SER A 113 10.37 -16.25 30.87
C SER A 113 10.20 -17.44 29.93
N LYS A 114 10.41 -18.63 30.50
CA LYS A 114 10.00 -19.95 29.99
C LYS A 114 11.02 -20.64 29.07
N VAL A 115 11.85 -21.46 29.72
CA VAL A 115 12.30 -22.75 29.17
C VAL A 115 11.15 -23.38 28.38
N ALA A 116 11.42 -23.83 27.16
CA ALA A 116 10.41 -24.42 26.30
C ALA A 116 9.62 -25.50 27.07
N PRO A 117 8.28 -25.53 27.00
CA PRO A 117 7.49 -26.43 27.82
C PRO A 117 7.87 -27.90 27.59
N CYS A 118 7.68 -28.73 28.62
CA CYS A 118 7.83 -30.19 28.55
C CYS A 118 9.26 -30.70 28.27
N GLN A 119 10.31 -30.01 28.76
CA GLN A 119 11.70 -30.48 28.57
C GLN A 119 11.96 -31.81 29.27
N GLU A 120 11.34 -32.05 30.43
CA GLU A 120 11.57 -33.27 31.21
C GLU A 120 10.97 -34.50 30.52
N GLU A 121 9.73 -34.40 30.06
CA GLU A 121 9.04 -35.44 29.31
C GLU A 121 9.75 -35.73 27.99
N LYS A 122 10.22 -34.67 27.31
CA LYS A 122 11.06 -34.80 26.11
C LYS A 122 12.33 -35.59 26.40
N ALA A 123 13.03 -35.30 27.49
CA ALA A 123 14.25 -36.01 27.87
C ALA A 123 13.98 -37.51 28.12
N LYS A 124 12.87 -37.83 28.81
CA LYS A 124 12.44 -39.23 29.05
C LYS A 124 12.16 -39.99 27.74
N VAL A 125 11.46 -39.36 26.79
CA VAL A 125 11.18 -39.96 25.47
C VAL A 125 12.47 -40.22 24.71
N LEU A 126 13.38 -39.25 24.66
CA LEU A 126 14.68 -39.40 24.00
C LEU A 126 15.53 -40.51 24.62
N GLN A 127 15.54 -40.59 25.96
CA GLN A 127 16.24 -41.64 26.69
C GLN A 127 15.65 -43.03 26.41
N CYS A 128 14.32 -43.14 26.31
CA CYS A 128 13.70 -44.42 26.02
C CYS A 128 14.04 -44.91 24.62
N TYR A 129 14.03 -44.02 23.61
CA TYR A 129 14.41 -44.39 22.25
C TYR A 129 15.89 -44.73 22.12
N SER A 130 16.79 -44.03 22.83
CA SER A 130 18.21 -44.37 22.82
C SER A 130 18.50 -45.73 23.47
N THR A 131 17.73 -46.09 24.51
CA THR A 131 17.86 -47.37 25.22
C THR A 131 17.21 -48.53 24.44
N ASN A 132 16.16 -48.26 23.65
CA ASN A 132 15.37 -49.27 22.96
C ASN A 132 15.36 -49.06 21.43
N PRO A 133 16.52 -49.21 20.76
CA PRO A 133 16.57 -49.10 19.31
C PRO A 133 15.67 -50.16 18.66
N ASN A 134 14.89 -49.75 17.64
CA ASN A 134 13.92 -50.57 16.91
C ASN A 134 12.74 -51.13 17.72
N LYS A 135 12.55 -50.67 18.97
CA LYS A 135 11.41 -51.08 19.82
C LYS A 135 10.61 -49.86 20.31
N SER A 136 10.27 -48.97 19.39
CA SER A 136 9.59 -47.69 19.69
C SER A 136 8.27 -47.83 20.45
N LEU A 137 7.56 -48.95 20.29
CA LEU A 137 6.29 -49.20 20.99
C LEU A 137 6.46 -49.28 22.53
N LEU A 138 7.64 -49.66 23.04
CA LEU A 138 7.93 -49.65 24.47
C LEU A 138 7.92 -48.23 25.08
N CYS A 139 8.18 -47.21 24.25
CA CYS A 139 8.21 -45.81 24.67
C CYS A 139 6.86 -45.09 24.50
N SER A 140 5.82 -45.80 24.06
CA SER A 140 4.49 -45.22 23.76
C SER A 140 3.87 -44.46 24.93
N VAL A 141 4.02 -44.98 26.16
CA VAL A 141 3.53 -44.31 27.38
C VAL A 141 4.20 -42.95 27.57
N LEU A 142 5.53 -42.90 27.46
CA LEU A 142 6.30 -41.65 27.62
C LEU A 142 5.98 -40.64 26.51
N VAL A 143 5.72 -41.11 25.29
CA VAL A 143 5.31 -40.26 24.17
C VAL A 143 3.93 -39.63 24.43
N ASN A 144 3.00 -40.41 25.00
CA ASN A 144 1.69 -39.90 25.36
C ASN A 144 1.78 -38.86 26.48
N GLU A 145 2.60 -39.09 27.51
CA GLU A 145 2.84 -38.10 28.58
C GLU A 145 3.42 -36.79 28.03
N PHE A 146 4.37 -36.88 27.10
CA PHE A 146 4.90 -35.72 26.40
C PHE A 146 3.81 -34.98 25.61
N ASN A 147 2.97 -35.71 24.85
CA ASN A 147 1.87 -35.12 24.10
C ASN A 147 0.86 -34.41 25.01
N ASP A 148 0.52 -35.02 26.15
CA ASP A 148 -0.39 -34.43 27.14
C ASP A 148 0.17 -33.13 27.72
N CYS A 149 1.46 -33.11 28.03
CA CYS A 149 2.15 -31.90 28.50
C CYS A 149 2.10 -30.78 27.44
N VAL A 150 2.38 -31.11 26.17
CA VAL A 150 2.35 -30.13 25.07
C VAL A 150 0.93 -29.59 24.87
N CYS A 151 -0.08 -30.46 24.89
CA CYS A 151 -1.49 -30.07 24.80
C CYS A 151 -1.89 -29.11 25.93
N LYS A 152 -1.58 -29.45 27.18
CA LYS A 152 -1.86 -28.60 28.35
C LYS A 152 -1.15 -27.25 28.25
N SER A 153 0.11 -27.25 27.82
CA SER A 153 0.91 -26.02 27.66
C SER A 153 0.34 -25.10 26.57
N ARG A 154 -0.12 -25.66 25.45
CA ARG A 154 -0.79 -24.90 24.38
C ARG A 154 -2.10 -24.28 24.86
N VAL A 155 -2.93 -25.04 25.56
CA VAL A 155 -4.18 -24.53 26.14
C VAL A 155 -3.88 -23.39 27.11
N ALA A 156 -2.94 -23.60 28.04
CA ALA A 156 -2.55 -22.59 29.02
C ALA A 156 -2.03 -21.29 28.38
N ALA A 157 -1.25 -21.39 27.30
CA ALA A 157 -0.74 -20.23 26.57
C ALA A 157 -1.87 -19.42 25.91
N VAL A 158 -2.86 -20.08 25.31
CA VAL A 158 -4.00 -19.40 24.67
C VAL A 158 -4.92 -18.78 25.74
N THR A 159 -5.19 -19.48 26.83
CA THR A 159 -6.05 -18.97 27.92
C THR A 159 -5.41 -17.82 28.70
N ALA A 160 -4.08 -17.78 28.82
CA ALA A 160 -3.37 -16.68 29.49
C ALA A 160 -3.34 -15.38 28.66
N SER A 161 -3.68 -15.46 27.37
CA SER A 161 -3.74 -14.32 26.45
C SER A 161 -5.14 -13.75 26.21
N SER A 162 -6.18 -14.34 26.84
CA SER A 162 -7.58 -13.88 26.82
C SER A 162 -7.91 -13.13 28.10
#